data_AF-A0A1F5J4M4-F1
#
_entry.id   AF-A0A1F5J4M4-F1
#
_cell.length_a   1.000
_cell.length_b   1.000
_cell.length_c   1.000
_cell.angle_alpha   90.00
_cell.angle_beta   90.00
_cell.angle_gamma   90.00
#
_symmetry.space_group_name_H-M   'P 1'
#
loop_
_entity.id
_entity.type
_entity.pdbx_description
1 polymer ?
#
loop_
_entity_poly.entity_id
_entity_poly.type
_entity_poly.pdbx_seq_one_letter_code
_entity_poly.pdbx_strand_id
1 'polypeptide(L)'
;MECSDCKELIVSWSSGDLPSSGKESIEAHIGECPECRLYMSQSDRVWNLLDEWREVEPRSDFVSCFWDRVSKEERESGWGVFSYVRKLRLNWALAGALASVLIVGIFTFALFRPDSGFETYADNDARDEQILLELDDATTRETTDALSIYGPWENTVEIMKINGYGDMN
;
A
#
# COMPACT_ATOMS: atom_id res chain seq x y z
N MET A 1 19.87 -8.39 -34.32
CA MET A 1 18.89 -7.69 -33.45
C MET A 1 18.24 -6.60 -34.29
N GLU A 2 16.91 -6.49 -34.21
CA GLU A 2 16.17 -5.40 -34.86
C GLU A 2 16.29 -4.11 -34.04
N CYS A 3 16.14 -2.96 -34.70
CA CYS A 3 16.26 -1.66 -34.02
C CYS A 3 15.19 -1.44 -32.94
N SER A 4 14.00 -2.05 -33.08
CA SER A 4 12.94 -2.01 -32.06
C SER A 4 13.39 -2.65 -30.76
N ASP A 5 13.91 -3.87 -30.87
CA ASP A 5 14.30 -4.69 -29.73
C ASP A 5 15.50 -4.07 -29.03
N CYS A 6 16.43 -3.51 -29.80
CA CYS A 6 17.54 -2.73 -29.26
C CYS A 6 17.04 -1.57 -28.41
N LYS A 7 16.12 -0.73 -28.91
CA LYS A 7 15.61 0.44 -28.18
C LYS A 7 14.94 0.06 -26.86
N GLU A 8 14.19 -1.04 -26.83
CA GLU A 8 13.57 -1.55 -25.60
C GLU A 8 14.63 -2.00 -24.58
N LEU A 9 15.64 -2.73 -25.05
CA LEU A 9 16.73 -3.22 -24.20
C LEU A 9 17.70 -2.12 -23.74
N ILE A 10 17.80 -1.01 -24.47
CA ILE A 10 18.62 0.14 -24.08
C ILE A 10 18.12 0.77 -22.77
N VAL A 11 16.80 0.82 -22.57
CA VAL A 11 16.21 1.38 -21.33
C VAL A 11 16.57 0.50 -20.12
N SER A 12 16.42 -0.82 -20.24
CA SER A 12 16.77 -1.77 -19.16
C SER A 12 18.28 -1.90 -18.96
N TRP A 13 19.08 -1.67 -20.00
CA TRP A 13 20.53 -1.55 -19.86
C TRP A 13 20.91 -0.31 -19.05
N SER A 14 20.28 0.83 -19.34
CA SER A 14 20.55 2.10 -18.66
C SER A 14 20.10 2.14 -17.20
N SER A 15 19.10 1.34 -16.80
CA SER A 15 18.72 1.16 -15.39
C SER A 15 19.60 0.16 -14.62
N GLY A 16 20.48 -0.57 -15.32
CA GLY A 16 21.33 -1.60 -14.72
C GLY A 16 20.67 -2.98 -14.56
N ASP A 17 19.41 -3.14 -14.99
CA ASP A 17 18.61 -4.36 -14.79
C ASP A 17 18.85 -5.45 -15.86
N LEU A 18 19.72 -5.19 -16.84
CA LEU A 18 19.92 -6.12 -17.96
C LEU A 18 20.92 -7.25 -17.62
N PRO A 19 20.56 -8.54 -17.84
CA PRO A 19 21.49 -9.66 -17.71
C PRO A 19 22.65 -9.58 -18.71
N SER A 20 23.80 -10.14 -18.34
CA SER A 20 25.06 -10.05 -19.10
C SER A 20 24.97 -10.54 -20.55
N SER A 21 24.10 -11.52 -20.83
CA SER A 21 23.85 -12.05 -22.18
C SER A 21 23.22 -11.03 -23.14
N GLY A 22 22.47 -10.06 -22.64
CA GLY A 22 21.87 -9.00 -23.46
C GLY A 22 22.87 -7.91 -23.86
N LYS A 23 23.89 -7.68 -23.03
CA LYS A 23 24.85 -6.56 -23.17
C LYS A 23 25.70 -6.68 -24.44
N GLU A 24 26.25 -7.86 -24.70
CA GLU A 24 27.09 -8.09 -25.89
C GLU A 24 26.31 -7.85 -27.20
N SER A 25 25.03 -8.26 -27.24
CA SER A 25 24.20 -8.06 -28.44
C SER A 25 23.91 -6.58 -28.71
N ILE A 26 23.76 -5.78 -27.65
CA ILE A 26 23.49 -4.35 -27.72
C ILE A 26 24.75 -3.60 -28.14
N GLU A 27 25.89 -3.92 -27.55
CA GLU A 27 27.18 -3.31 -27.92
C GLU A 27 27.52 -3.53 -29.39
N ALA A 28 27.33 -4.77 -29.89
CA ALA A 28 27.51 -5.08 -31.31
C ALA A 28 26.59 -4.23 -32.20
N HIS A 29 25.30 -4.11 -31.85
CA HIS A 29 24.34 -3.37 -32.67
C HIS A 29 24.55 -1.85 -32.62
N ILE A 30 24.96 -1.28 -31.49
CA ILE A 30 25.29 0.15 -31.37
C ILE A 30 26.58 0.50 -32.15
N GLY A 31 27.49 -0.47 -32.29
CA GLY A 31 28.67 -0.37 -33.14
C GLY A 31 28.30 -0.18 -34.62
N GLU A 32 27.24 -0.83 -35.07
CA GLU A 32 26.82 -0.86 -36.48
C GLU A 32 25.73 0.16 -36.83
N CYS A 33 24.79 0.43 -35.92
CA CYS A 33 23.61 1.27 -36.18
C CYS A 33 23.75 2.69 -35.58
N PRO A 34 23.80 3.75 -36.42
CA PRO A 34 23.92 5.13 -35.94
C PRO A 34 22.67 5.63 -35.21
N GLU A 35 21.47 5.14 -35.54
CA GLU A 35 20.24 5.51 -34.83
C GLU A 35 20.21 5.00 -33.40
N CYS A 36 20.55 3.72 -33.19
CA CYS A 36 20.58 3.12 -31.85
C CYS A 36 21.69 3.75 -30.99
N ARG A 37 22.81 4.16 -31.59
CA ARG A 37 23.85 4.94 -30.91
C ARG A 37 23.35 6.32 -30.45
N LEU A 38 22.60 7.01 -31.31
CA LEU A 38 21.99 8.29 -30.96
C LEU A 38 20.98 8.13 -29.82
N TYR A 39 20.13 7.11 -29.90
CA TYR A 39 19.16 6.81 -28.84
C TYR A 39 19.85 6.53 -27.50
N MET A 40 20.91 5.70 -27.50
CA MET A 40 21.71 5.44 -26.30
C MET A 40 22.24 6.72 -25.67
N SER A 41 22.87 7.59 -26.47
CA SER A 41 23.43 8.85 -25.98
C SER A 41 22.38 9.79 -25.38
N GLN A 42 21.14 9.73 -25.88
CA GLN A 42 20.02 10.52 -25.35
C GLN A 42 19.52 9.94 -24.02
N SER A 43 19.39 8.61 -23.94
CA SER A 43 19.02 7.92 -22.70
C SER A 43 20.04 8.20 -21.59
N ASP A 44 21.33 8.04 -21.87
CA ASP A 44 22.41 8.35 -20.92
C ASP A 44 22.35 9.80 -20.46
N ARG A 45 22.03 10.74 -21.35
CA ARG A 45 21.89 12.16 -20.99
C ARG A 45 20.73 12.40 -20.03
N VAL A 46 19.61 11.70 -20.20
CA VAL A 46 18.47 11.79 -19.27
C VAL A 46 18.85 11.25 -17.90
N TRP A 47 19.51 10.09 -17.85
CA TRP A 47 19.95 9.50 -16.58
C TRP A 47 20.98 10.37 -15.86
N ASN A 48 21.96 10.93 -16.57
CA ASN A 48 22.91 11.87 -15.97
C ASN A 48 22.22 13.10 -15.36
N LEU A 49 21.15 13.62 -15.99
CA LEU A 49 20.37 14.73 -15.43
C LEU A 49 19.58 14.33 -14.17
N LEU A 50 19.13 13.07 -14.09
CA LEU A 50 18.46 12.53 -12.92
C LEU A 50 19.45 12.25 -11.78
N ASP A 51 20.68 11.81 -12.09
CA ASP A 51 21.74 11.63 -11.09
C ASP A 51 22.22 12.97 -10.51
N GLU A 52 22.19 14.04 -11.29
CA GLU A 52 22.45 15.40 -10.79
C GLU A 52 21.32 15.94 -9.90
N TRP A 53 20.16 15.27 -9.84
CA TRP A 53 19.04 15.67 -9.01
C TRP A 53 19.42 15.51 -7.54
N ARG A 54 19.62 16.63 -6.86
CA ARG A 54 19.88 16.62 -5.42
C ARG A 54 18.62 16.26 -4.66
N GLU A 55 18.73 15.25 -3.81
CA GLU A 55 17.70 14.96 -2.82
C GLU A 55 17.52 16.18 -1.91
N VAL A 56 16.28 16.67 -1.83
CA VAL A 56 15.93 17.81 -0.98
C VAL A 56 15.49 17.23 0.35
N GLU A 57 16.37 17.33 1.35
CA GLU A 57 16.03 16.92 2.70
C GLU A 57 14.85 17.77 3.21
N PRO A 58 13.71 17.15 3.58
CA PRO A 58 12.61 17.88 4.16
C PRO A 58 13.05 18.49 5.50
N ARG A 59 12.37 19.57 5.91
CA ARG A 59 12.58 20.11 7.26
C ARG A 59 12.20 19.05 8.29
N SER A 60 12.86 19.07 9.45
CA SER A 60 12.60 18.13 10.56
C SER A 60 11.15 18.18 11.06
N ASP A 61 10.44 19.29 10.84
CA ASP A 61 9.03 19.50 11.21
C ASP A 61 8.03 19.11 10.11
N PHE A 62 8.49 18.70 8.93
CA PHE A 62 7.63 18.47 7.76
C PHE A 62 6.53 17.44 8.06
N VAL A 63 6.89 16.32 8.68
CA VAL A 63 5.94 15.24 9.01
C VAL A 63 4.87 15.75 9.98
N SER A 64 5.27 16.48 11.03
CA SER A 64 4.32 17.05 11.99
C SER A 64 3.41 18.10 11.35
N CYS A 65 3.95 19.01 10.53
CA CYS A 65 3.17 20.04 9.86
C CYS A 65 2.22 19.46 8.80
N PHE A 66 2.63 18.40 8.11
CA PHE A 66 1.79 17.69 7.15
C PHE A 66 0.57 17.08 7.85
N TRP A 67 0.79 16.31 8.92
CA TRP A 67 -0.32 15.68 9.65
C TRP A 67 -1.21 16.69 10.37
N ASP A 68 -0.65 17.79 10.88
CA ASP A 68 -1.46 18.87 11.45
C ASP A 68 -2.40 19.47 10.40
N ARG A 69 -1.89 19.74 9.18
CA ARG A 69 -2.70 20.21 8.05
C ARG A 69 -3.77 19.21 7.64
N VAL A 70 -3.42 17.93 7.47
CA VAL A 70 -4.39 16.86 7.14
C VAL A 70 -5.49 16.79 8.20
N SER A 71 -5.12 16.79 9.48
CA SER A 71 -6.10 16.72 10.57
C SER A 71 -7.02 17.94 10.64
N LYS A 72 -6.52 19.12 10.23
CA LYS A 72 -7.32 20.33 10.13
C LYS A 72 -8.29 20.26 8.96
N GLU A 73 -7.82 19.81 7.80
CA GLU A 73 -8.67 19.62 6.62
C GLU A 73 -9.72 18.52 6.84
N GLU A 74 -9.43 17.44 7.57
CA GLU A 74 -10.45 16.44 7.95
C GLU A 74 -11.53 17.03 8.85
N ARG A 75 -11.14 17.86 9.83
CA ARG A 75 -12.09 18.56 10.72
C ARG A 75 -12.96 19.56 9.97
N GLU A 76 -12.40 20.25 8.99
CA GLU A 76 -13.08 21.28 8.19
C GLU A 76 -13.91 20.70 7.03
N SER A 77 -13.43 19.62 6.39
CA SER A 77 -14.08 18.99 5.24
C SER A 77 -15.36 18.25 5.61
N GLY A 78 -15.56 17.91 6.90
CA GLY A 78 -16.82 17.40 7.40
C GLY A 78 -17.35 16.21 6.58
N TRP A 79 -16.44 15.41 6.01
CA TRP A 79 -16.72 14.20 5.25
C TRP A 79 -17.08 13.07 6.23
N GLY A 80 -18.20 13.28 6.88
CA GLY A 80 -18.90 12.26 7.64
C GLY A 80 -20.37 12.55 7.53
N VAL A 81 -21.16 11.50 7.35
CA VAL A 81 -22.64 11.51 7.49
C VAL A 81 -23.12 12.36 8.68
N PHE A 82 -22.28 12.52 9.71
CA PHE A 82 -22.46 13.39 10.87
C PHE A 82 -22.70 14.88 10.55
N SER A 83 -22.08 15.44 9.50
CA SER A 83 -22.29 16.84 9.11
C SER A 83 -23.69 17.07 8.50
N TYR A 84 -24.23 16.06 7.81
CA TYR A 84 -25.59 16.06 7.27
C TYR A 84 -26.65 15.93 8.39
N VAL A 85 -26.47 15.00 9.34
CA VAL A 85 -27.41 14.88 10.48
C VAL A 85 -27.36 16.09 11.41
N ARG A 86 -26.20 16.77 11.55
CA ARG A 86 -26.10 18.01 12.36
C ARG A 86 -26.80 19.21 11.71
N LYS A 87 -26.90 19.25 10.38
CA LYS A 87 -27.69 20.26 9.65
C LYS A 87 -29.19 19.96 9.65
N LEU A 88 -29.58 18.72 9.92
CA LEU A 88 -30.98 18.35 10.03
C LEU A 88 -31.52 18.83 11.39
N ARG A 89 -32.20 19.98 11.39
CA ARG A 89 -32.98 20.42 12.57
C ARG A 89 -34.13 19.43 12.77
N LEU A 90 -33.84 18.39 13.54
CA LEU A 90 -34.79 17.34 13.90
C LEU A 90 -35.93 17.99 14.70
N ASN A 91 -37.02 18.33 14.02
CA ASN A 91 -38.26 18.64 14.69
C ASN A 91 -38.67 17.39 15.49
N TRP A 92 -39.07 17.55 16.74
CA TRP A 92 -39.41 16.45 17.65
C TRP A 92 -40.49 15.51 17.06
N ALA A 93 -41.29 16.00 16.10
CA ALA A 93 -42.23 15.20 15.32
C ALA A 93 -41.57 14.19 14.35
N LEU A 94 -40.44 14.54 13.72
CA LEU A 94 -39.70 13.63 12.83
C LEU A 94 -38.89 12.59 13.61
N ALA A 95 -38.42 12.94 14.81
CA ALA A 95 -37.74 12.02 15.71
C ALA A 95 -38.65 10.84 16.10
N GLY A 96 -39.95 11.11 16.35
CA GLY A 96 -40.93 10.07 16.68
C GLY A 96 -41.20 9.10 15.53
N ALA A 97 -41.30 9.60 14.30
CA ALA A 97 -41.52 8.76 13.12
C ALA A 97 -40.29 7.89 12.78
N LEU A 98 -39.08 8.41 12.98
CA LEU A 98 -37.86 7.64 12.74
C LEU A 98 -37.65 6.56 13.81
N ALA A 99 -37.96 6.88 15.07
CA ALA A 99 -37.91 5.93 16.17
C ALA A 99 -38.93 4.80 15.98
N SER A 100 -40.16 5.10 15.51
CA SER A 100 -41.16 4.06 15.27
C SER A 100 -40.76 3.13 14.12
N VAL A 101 -40.17 3.64 13.04
CA VAL A 101 -39.64 2.82 11.94
C VAL A 101 -38.48 1.93 12.40
N LEU A 102 -37.56 2.45 13.21
CA LEU A 102 -36.46 1.64 13.78
C LEU A 102 -36.97 0.58 14.75
N ILE A 103 -37.90 0.92 15.63
CA ILE A 103 -38.49 -0.03 16.58
C ILE A 103 -39.24 -1.12 15.82
N VAL A 104 -40.06 -0.76 14.83
CA VAL A 104 -40.76 -1.75 13.98
C VAL A 104 -39.76 -2.61 13.22
N GLY A 105 -38.71 -2.03 12.63
CA GLY A 105 -37.65 -2.77 11.93
C GLY A 105 -36.93 -3.77 12.84
N ILE A 106 -36.51 -3.33 14.04
CA ILE A 106 -35.87 -4.18 15.05
C ILE A 106 -36.82 -5.26 15.55
N PHE A 107 -38.09 -4.93 15.78
CA PHE A 107 -39.10 -5.86 16.25
C PHE A 107 -39.44 -6.90 15.18
N THR A 108 -39.56 -6.48 13.92
CA THR A 108 -39.71 -7.40 12.78
C THR A 108 -38.47 -8.27 12.65
N PHE A 109 -37.25 -7.74 12.76
CA PHE A 109 -36.01 -8.52 12.69
C PHE A 109 -35.88 -9.50 13.87
N ALA A 110 -36.37 -9.15 15.06
CA ALA A 110 -36.39 -10.02 16.23
C ALA A 110 -37.42 -11.15 16.11
N LEU A 111 -38.59 -10.88 15.50
CA LEU A 111 -39.63 -11.89 15.27
C LEU A 111 -39.38 -12.74 14.02
N PHE A 112 -38.72 -12.18 13.01
CA PHE A 112 -38.21 -12.85 11.82
C PHE A 112 -36.73 -13.22 11.97
N ARG A 113 -36.26 -13.46 13.21
CA ARG A 113 -35.01 -14.21 13.35
C ARG A 113 -35.24 -15.53 12.63
N PRO A 114 -34.56 -15.82 11.49
CA PRO A 114 -34.47 -17.20 11.07
C PRO A 114 -33.93 -17.94 12.29
N ASP A 115 -34.50 -19.10 12.61
CA ASP A 115 -33.82 -20.02 13.51
C ASP A 115 -32.39 -20.06 12.98
N SER A 116 -31.43 -19.51 13.73
CA SER A 116 -30.04 -19.91 13.62
C SER A 116 -29.99 -21.33 14.18
N GLY A 117 -30.76 -22.22 13.56
CA GLY A 117 -30.73 -23.64 13.79
C GLY A 117 -29.35 -24.02 13.34
N PHE A 118 -28.48 -24.19 14.32
CA PHE A 118 -27.24 -24.93 14.27
C PHE A 118 -26.51 -24.71 12.95
N GLU A 119 -25.51 -23.83 12.92
CA GLU A 119 -24.49 -23.89 11.86
C GLU A 119 -24.06 -25.35 11.79
N THR A 120 -24.61 -26.06 10.81
CA THR A 120 -24.15 -27.39 10.48
C THR A 120 -22.75 -27.13 10.01
N TYR A 121 -21.78 -27.41 10.88
CA TYR A 121 -20.38 -27.58 10.53
C TYR A 121 -20.38 -28.61 9.42
N ALA A 122 -20.48 -28.09 8.20
CA ALA A 122 -20.63 -28.90 7.04
C ALA A 122 -19.20 -29.39 6.72
N ASP A 123 -19.07 -30.59 6.17
CA ASP A 123 -17.77 -31.22 5.93
C ASP A 123 -16.79 -30.30 5.14
N ASN A 124 -17.35 -29.36 4.36
CA ASN A 124 -16.62 -28.30 3.68
C ASN A 124 -15.95 -27.28 4.62
N ASP A 125 -16.51 -26.95 5.79
CA ASP A 125 -15.91 -25.98 6.71
C ASP A 125 -14.66 -26.55 7.39
N ALA A 126 -14.65 -27.86 7.66
CA ALA A 126 -13.46 -28.58 8.13
C ALA A 126 -12.34 -28.57 7.08
N ARG A 127 -12.72 -28.73 5.80
CA ARG A 127 -11.79 -28.68 4.69
C ARG A 127 -11.24 -27.28 4.47
N ASP A 128 -12.07 -26.26 4.59
CA ASP A 128 -11.63 -24.86 4.46
C ASP A 128 -10.65 -24.50 5.59
N GLU A 129 -10.92 -24.92 6.83
CA GLU A 129 -9.99 -24.74 7.95
C GLU A 129 -8.65 -25.46 7.70
N GLN A 130 -8.69 -26.68 7.16
CA GLN A 130 -7.48 -27.42 6.80
C GLN A 130 -6.68 -26.73 5.68
N ILE A 131 -7.36 -26.19 4.67
CA ILE A 131 -6.73 -25.42 3.57
C ILE A 131 -6.07 -24.15 4.11
N LEU A 132 -6.71 -23.45 5.04
CA LEU A 132 -6.14 -22.25 5.66
C LEU A 132 -4.88 -22.56 6.45
N LEU A 133 -4.86 -23.68 7.19
CA LEU A 133 -3.67 -24.13 7.92
C LEU A 133 -2.53 -24.55 6.98
N GLU A 134 -2.83 -25.24 5.89
CA GLU A 134 -1.83 -25.62 4.88
C GLU A 134 -1.26 -24.38 4.16
N LEU A 135 -2.11 -23.39 3.87
CA LEU A 135 -1.68 -22.13 3.26
C LEU A 135 -0.80 -21.32 4.23
N ASP A 136 -1.13 -21.28 5.52
CA ASP A 136 -0.33 -20.61 6.55
C ASP A 136 1.04 -21.28 6.71
N ASP A 137 1.13 -22.61 6.73
CA ASP A 137 2.41 -23.34 6.79
C ASP A 137 3.26 -23.09 5.53
N ALA A 138 2.66 -23.15 4.34
CA ALA A 138 3.34 -22.88 3.08
C ALA A 138 3.87 -21.43 3.01
N THR A 139 3.03 -20.47 3.41
CA THR A 139 3.39 -19.05 3.41
C THR A 139 4.44 -18.76 4.48
N THR A 140 4.34 -19.36 5.67
CA THR A 140 5.33 -19.21 6.73
C THR A 140 6.70 -19.72 6.29
N ARG A 141 6.75 -20.85 5.57
CA ARG A 141 8.01 -21.39 5.05
C ARG A 141 8.63 -20.48 4.00
N GLU A 142 7.85 -20.01 3.03
CA GLU A 142 8.32 -19.12 1.96
C GLU A 142 8.73 -17.74 2.49
N THR A 143 7.96 -17.19 3.42
CA THR A 143 8.29 -15.93 4.09
C THR A 143 9.52 -16.07 4.99
N THR A 144 9.69 -17.18 5.71
CA THR A 144 10.89 -17.44 6.52
C THR A 144 12.14 -17.54 5.64
N ASP A 145 12.05 -18.23 4.50
CA ASP A 145 13.17 -18.31 3.54
C ASP A 145 13.48 -16.94 2.92
N ALA A 146 12.46 -16.16 2.53
CA ALA A 146 12.64 -14.80 2.01
C ALA A 146 13.21 -13.84 3.08
N LEU A 147 12.80 -13.99 4.34
CA LEU A 147 13.28 -13.18 5.46
C LEU A 147 14.71 -13.58 5.88
N SER A 148 15.13 -14.83 5.64
CA SER A 148 16.49 -15.30 5.93
C SER A 148 17.57 -14.56 5.13
N ILE A 149 17.21 -14.01 3.96
CA ILE A 149 18.07 -13.16 3.12
C ILE A 149 18.51 -11.90 3.89
N TYR A 150 17.67 -11.41 4.80
CA TYR A 150 17.93 -10.22 5.60
C TYR A 150 18.70 -10.50 6.90
N GLY A 151 19.07 -11.76 7.17
CA GLY A 151 19.78 -12.18 8.37
C GLY A 151 18.92 -12.16 9.64
N PRO A 152 19.47 -12.55 10.80
CA PRO A 152 18.75 -12.51 12.07
C PRO A 152 18.31 -11.07 12.38
N TRP A 153 17.00 -10.87 12.56
CA TRP A 153 16.42 -9.60 13.04
C TRP A 153 16.73 -9.34 14.53
N GLU A 154 17.73 -10.03 15.08
CA GLU A 154 18.24 -9.91 16.45
C GLU A 154 19.18 -8.71 16.62
N ASN A 155 19.43 -7.96 15.54
CA ASN A 155 20.03 -6.64 15.67
C ASN A 155 19.02 -5.76 16.37
N THR A 156 19.18 -5.66 17.68
CA THR A 156 18.77 -4.56 18.53
C THR A 156 18.93 -3.27 17.75
N VAL A 157 17.86 -2.84 17.08
CA VAL A 157 17.62 -1.43 16.88
C VAL A 157 17.48 -0.94 18.31
N GLU A 158 18.58 -0.42 18.86
CA GLU A 158 18.47 0.56 19.93
C GLU A 158 17.49 1.58 19.37
N ILE A 159 16.22 1.44 19.76
CA ILE A 159 15.27 2.52 19.67
C ILE A 159 15.93 3.58 20.50
N MET A 160 16.66 4.46 19.83
CA MET A 160 17.25 5.64 20.41
C MET A 160 16.05 6.31 21.07
N LYS A 161 15.94 6.14 22.39
CA LYS A 161 14.97 6.84 23.20
C LYS A 161 15.32 8.30 22.96
N ILE A 162 14.56 8.93 22.08
CA ILE A 162 14.51 10.38 21.97
C ILE A 162 13.91 10.79 23.31
N ASN A 163 14.80 10.98 24.29
CA ASN A 163 14.48 11.42 25.64
C ASN A 163 13.90 12.82 25.51
N GLY A 164 12.57 12.88 25.45
CA GLY A 164 11.83 14.11 25.26
C GLY A 164 10.56 14.18 26.09
N TYR A 165 10.41 13.40 27.16
CA TYR A 165 9.41 13.68 28.20
C TYR A 165 9.98 13.34 29.56
N GLY A 166 10.29 14.40 30.31
CA GLY A 166 10.57 14.35 31.73
C GLY A 166 9.33 13.90 32.49
N ASP A 167 9.53 12.89 33.31
CA ASP A 167 9.14 12.83 34.71
C ASP A 167 8.37 14.08 35.20
N MET A 168 7.05 13.94 35.44
CA MET A 168 6.31 14.58 36.54
C MET A 168 5.00 13.83 36.82
N ASN A 169 4.96 13.19 38.00
CA ASN A 169 3.82 12.75 38.83
C ASN A 169 2.95 11.59 38.35
#